data_AF-Q1QBP4-F1
#
_entry.id   AF-Q1QBP4-F1
#
_cell.length_a   1.000
_cell.length_b   1.000
_cell.length_c   1.000
_cell.angle_alpha   90.00
_cell.angle_beta   90.00
_cell.angle_gamma   90.00
#
_symmetry.space_group_name_H-M   'P 1'
#
loop_
_entity.id
_entity.type
_entity.pdbx_description
1 polymer ?
#
loop_
_entity_poly.entity_id
_entity_poly.type
_entity_poly.pdbx_seq_one_letter_code
_entity_poly.pdbx_strand_id
1 'polypeptide(L)'
;MKNTLPMTLLAQLDDVAVFQTAGFSDIDYANIDISRSKINQQPPQRQQASYGELNLGLHVNDDASVVLSNRMRVLATINEQMIAQQNLPVHSVPVKALHWVNQVHGNHIHDTDATVLSMAPMAADAMVSKQDGTGLAIMTADCVPIVLYQPATGQIAAIHAGWQGLACGVIKATAERFSDSGEIMAWIGVCISQDSYEVGSQVRDKLLAGCIANNALTTDAISNFDERYVMASGTSELDAASTADKLSDNTPVYAEKIKIDLPKIAADQLQAAGIVVCNESSIPCSYADGHYYSYRRQTHLQQAATGRMALIITRSASIYS
;
A
#
# COMPACT_ATOMS: atom_id res chain seq x y z
N MET A 1 -20.00 23.30 1.95
CA MET A 1 -19.29 22.35 1.06
C MET A 1 -19.03 21.10 1.88
N LYS A 2 -19.55 19.93 1.49
CA LYS A 2 -19.18 18.67 2.17
C LYS A 2 -17.67 18.52 1.94
N ASN A 3 -16.88 18.61 3.00
CA ASN A 3 -15.44 18.46 2.91
C ASN A 3 -15.16 16.96 2.66
N THR A 4 -15.16 16.56 1.39
CA THR A 4 -14.94 15.17 1.00
C THR A 4 -13.46 14.86 1.19
N LEU A 5 -13.16 14.07 2.21
CA LEU A 5 -11.84 13.49 2.44
C LEU A 5 -11.32 12.87 1.13
N PRO A 6 -10.03 13.02 0.75
CA PRO A 6 -9.48 12.34 -0.42
C PRO A 6 -9.43 10.82 -0.16
N MET A 7 -10.55 10.15 -0.37
CA MET A 7 -10.79 8.75 -0.07
C MET A 7 -11.89 8.19 -0.99
N THR A 8 -11.65 7.00 -1.52
CA THR A 8 -12.52 6.31 -2.47
C THR A 8 -12.90 4.94 -1.91
N LEU A 9 -14.19 4.60 -1.98
CA LEU A 9 -14.65 3.22 -1.77
C LEU A 9 -14.33 2.40 -3.02
N LEU A 10 -13.52 1.36 -2.87
CA LEU A 10 -13.13 0.46 -3.96
C LEU A 10 -14.07 -0.74 -4.11
N ALA A 11 -14.57 -1.27 -2.99
CA ALA A 11 -15.46 -2.42 -2.97
C ALA A 11 -16.32 -2.42 -1.70
N GLN A 12 -17.52 -2.97 -1.81
CA GLN A 12 -18.41 -3.24 -0.68
C GLN A 12 -19.11 -4.57 -0.89
N LEU A 13 -18.96 -5.48 0.07
CA LEU A 13 -19.58 -6.80 0.09
C LEU A 13 -20.21 -7.00 1.46
N ASP A 14 -21.53 -6.95 1.52
CA ASP A 14 -22.31 -7.07 2.76
C ASP A 14 -21.84 -6.07 3.84
N ASP A 15 -21.26 -6.60 4.92
CA ASP A 15 -20.73 -5.87 6.07
C ASP A 15 -19.26 -5.45 5.91
N VAL A 16 -18.61 -5.82 4.80
CA VAL A 16 -17.22 -5.50 4.49
C VAL A 16 -17.09 -4.41 3.44
N ALA A 17 -16.16 -3.49 3.67
CA ALA A 17 -15.85 -2.40 2.74
C ALA A 17 -14.34 -2.17 2.62
N VAL A 18 -13.90 -1.79 1.41
CA VAL A 18 -12.50 -1.51 1.08
C VAL A 18 -12.37 -0.06 0.64
N PHE A 19 -11.49 0.69 1.28
CA PHE A 19 -11.23 2.10 1.00
C PHE A 19 -9.76 2.34 0.63
N GLN A 20 -9.55 3.18 -0.37
CA GLN A 20 -8.24 3.74 -0.72
C GLN A 20 -8.23 5.22 -0.34
N THR A 21 -7.26 5.64 0.48
CA THR A 21 -7.03 7.06 0.72
C THR A 21 -6.03 7.64 -0.28
N ALA A 22 -6.08 8.95 -0.49
CA ALA A 22 -5.12 9.72 -1.26
C ALA A 22 -4.56 10.87 -0.41
N GLY A 23 -3.54 11.56 -0.91
CA GLY A 23 -2.87 12.65 -0.19
C GLY A 23 -3.46 14.03 -0.42
N PHE A 24 -4.03 14.25 -1.59
CA PHE A 24 -4.47 15.57 -2.06
C PHE A 24 -5.86 15.45 -2.72
N SER A 25 -6.75 16.41 -2.49
CA SER A 25 -7.99 16.53 -3.26
C SER A 25 -7.74 17.17 -4.63
N ASP A 26 -8.73 17.11 -5.53
CA ASP A 26 -8.68 17.76 -6.85
C ASP A 26 -8.40 19.27 -6.75
N ILE A 27 -8.84 19.93 -5.67
CA ILE A 27 -8.68 21.37 -5.45
C ILE A 27 -7.23 21.70 -5.10
N ASP A 28 -6.58 20.89 -4.26
CA ASP A 28 -5.18 21.09 -3.88
C ASP A 28 -4.23 20.66 -5.01
N TYR A 29 -4.58 19.65 -5.80
CA TYR A 29 -3.78 19.24 -6.96
C TYR A 29 -3.69 20.35 -8.02
N ALA A 30 -4.77 21.06 -8.30
CA ALA A 30 -4.77 22.19 -9.25
C ALA A 30 -3.87 23.37 -8.83
N ASN A 31 -3.58 23.49 -7.52
CA ASN A 31 -2.68 24.51 -6.97
C ASN A 31 -1.21 24.06 -6.93
N ILE A 32 -0.92 22.77 -7.10
CA ILE A 32 0.43 22.24 -7.27
C ILE A 32 0.81 22.44 -8.75
N ASP A 33 1.23 23.65 -9.10
CA ASP A 33 1.71 24.02 -10.42
C ASP A 33 2.98 23.21 -10.79
N ILE A 34 2.79 22.04 -11.41
CA ILE A 34 3.86 21.22 -12.00
C ILE A 34 4.44 21.90 -13.27
N SER A 35 3.86 23.02 -13.71
CA SER A 35 4.30 23.77 -14.87
C SER A 35 5.14 25.01 -14.53
N ARG A 36 6.33 24.84 -13.93
CA ARG A 36 7.54 25.69 -14.16
C ARG A 36 8.72 25.32 -13.24
N SER A 37 9.44 24.25 -13.56
CA SER A 37 10.87 24.16 -13.25
C SER A 37 11.67 24.71 -14.45
N LYS A 38 11.65 26.03 -14.63
CA LYS A 38 12.73 26.69 -15.39
C LYS A 38 14.00 26.50 -14.58
N ILE A 39 14.96 25.78 -15.18
CA ILE A 39 16.33 25.56 -14.71
C ILE A 39 16.93 26.93 -14.38
N ASN A 40 16.98 27.26 -13.09
CA ASN A 40 17.80 28.34 -12.57
C ASN A 40 18.97 27.71 -11.82
N GLN A 41 20.18 28.08 -12.24
CA GLN A 41 21.47 27.62 -11.75
C GLN A 41 21.75 28.16 -10.33
N GLN A 42 20.95 27.75 -9.35
CA GLN A 42 21.27 27.88 -7.93
C GLN A 42 21.49 26.48 -7.33
N PRO A 43 22.40 26.33 -6.34
CA PRO A 43 22.61 25.04 -5.69
C PRO A 43 21.29 24.51 -5.13
N PRO A 44 21.01 23.20 -5.22
CA PRO A 44 19.71 22.65 -4.86
C PRO A 44 19.43 22.91 -3.37
N GLN A 45 18.53 23.83 -3.07
CA GLN A 45 17.91 23.92 -1.75
C GLN A 45 16.96 22.74 -1.63
N ARG A 46 17.08 21.93 -0.56
CA ARG A 46 16.10 20.88 -0.25
C ARG A 46 14.71 21.48 -0.29
N GLN A 47 13.84 20.91 -1.11
CA GLN A 47 12.45 21.33 -1.15
C GLN A 47 11.76 20.94 0.18
N GLN A 48 10.79 21.75 0.58
CA GLN A 48 9.99 21.51 1.80
C GLN A 48 9.29 20.15 1.73
N ALA A 49 9.00 19.57 2.91
CA ALA A 49 8.19 18.36 3.00
C ALA A 49 6.78 18.55 2.41
N SER A 50 6.21 17.48 1.84
CA SER A 50 4.89 17.47 1.22
C SER A 50 3.98 16.46 1.90
N TYR A 51 3.24 16.92 2.93
CA TYR A 51 2.33 16.08 3.72
C TYR A 51 0.86 16.18 3.30
N GLY A 52 0.52 17.00 2.30
CA GLY A 52 -0.82 17.10 1.74
C GLY A 52 -1.93 17.34 2.76
N GLU A 53 -3.14 16.92 2.40
CA GLU A 53 -4.35 17.07 3.23
C GLU A 53 -4.54 15.92 4.22
N LEU A 54 -4.05 14.72 3.85
CA LEU A 54 -4.41 13.47 4.52
C LEU A 54 -3.22 12.53 4.73
N ASN A 55 -2.12 13.04 5.27
CA ASN A 55 -1.06 12.17 5.76
C ASN A 55 -1.54 11.34 6.96
N LEU A 56 -1.33 10.02 6.90
CA LEU A 56 -1.68 9.06 7.95
C LEU A 56 -0.45 8.47 8.67
N GLY A 57 0.76 8.82 8.23
CA GLY A 57 2.02 8.30 8.75
C GLY A 57 2.59 9.11 9.92
N LEU A 58 2.70 8.49 11.10
CA LEU A 58 3.35 9.10 12.27
C LEU A 58 4.89 9.05 12.23
N HIS A 59 5.46 8.26 11.31
CA HIS A 59 6.90 7.97 11.23
C HIS A 59 7.63 8.77 10.13
N VAL A 60 7.00 9.82 9.60
CA VAL A 60 7.54 10.61 8.47
C VAL A 60 7.89 12.05 8.84
N ASN A 61 7.93 12.39 10.13
CA ASN A 61 8.25 13.71 10.68
C ASN A 61 7.21 14.82 10.38
N ASP A 62 5.94 14.44 10.27
CA ASP A 62 4.82 15.37 10.26
C ASP A 62 4.34 15.67 11.69
N ASP A 63 3.49 16.67 11.86
CA ASP A 63 2.85 16.97 13.14
C ASP A 63 1.93 15.82 13.56
N ALA A 64 2.29 15.15 14.66
CA ALA A 64 1.53 14.01 15.17
C ALA A 64 0.07 14.33 15.49
N SER A 65 -0.25 15.57 15.90
CA SER A 65 -1.62 15.98 16.17
C SER A 65 -2.46 16.06 14.89
N VAL A 66 -1.87 16.53 13.79
CA VAL A 66 -2.49 16.57 12.46
C VAL A 66 -2.71 15.16 11.95
N VAL A 67 -1.70 14.29 12.05
CA VAL A 67 -1.80 12.90 11.60
C VAL A 67 -2.86 12.12 12.38
N LEU A 68 -2.92 12.29 13.71
CA LEU A 68 -3.96 11.65 14.54
C LEU A 68 -5.36 12.19 14.20
N SER A 69 -5.49 13.50 13.95
CA SER A 69 -6.73 14.11 13.44
C SER A 69 -7.15 13.50 12.11
N ASN A 70 -6.22 13.31 11.18
CA ASN A 70 -6.49 12.65 9.89
C ASN A 70 -6.97 11.21 10.06
N ARG A 71 -6.36 10.42 10.95
CA ARG A 71 -6.83 9.06 11.26
C ARG A 71 -8.25 9.05 11.85
N MET A 72 -8.58 10.00 12.72
CA MET A 72 -9.95 10.15 13.25
C MET A 72 -10.94 10.52 12.15
N ARG A 73 -10.57 11.45 11.26
CA ARG A 73 -11.39 11.85 10.10
C ARG A 73 -11.67 10.66 9.18
N VAL A 74 -10.67 9.83 8.89
CA VAL A 74 -10.84 8.60 8.09
C VAL A 74 -11.90 7.69 8.72
N LEU A 75 -11.79 7.37 10.01
CA LEU A 75 -12.76 6.51 10.70
C LEU A 75 -14.18 7.10 10.67
N ALA A 76 -14.31 8.41 10.91
CA ALA A 76 -15.59 9.10 10.84
C ALA A 76 -16.20 9.03 9.44
N THR A 77 -15.41 9.32 8.40
CA THR A 77 -15.88 9.28 7.00
C THR A 77 -16.25 7.86 6.57
N ILE A 78 -15.54 6.83 7.00
CA ILE A 78 -15.92 5.42 6.74
C ILE A 78 -17.32 5.15 7.30
N ASN A 79 -17.56 5.47 8.57
CA ASN A 79 -18.86 5.25 9.20
C ASN A 79 -19.98 6.08 8.53
N GLU A 80 -19.71 7.33 8.16
CA GLU A 80 -20.66 8.17 7.42
C GLU A 80 -21.02 7.59 6.04
N GLN A 81 -20.03 7.12 5.28
CA GLN A 81 -20.25 6.52 3.96
C GLN A 81 -21.01 5.19 4.06
N MET A 82 -20.67 4.36 5.05
CA MET A 82 -21.39 3.11 5.29
C MET A 82 -22.85 3.37 5.66
N ILE A 83 -23.14 4.33 6.53
CA ILE A 83 -24.54 4.70 6.83
C ILE A 83 -25.28 5.21 5.58
N ALA A 84 -24.62 5.96 4.69
CA ALA A 84 -25.25 6.54 3.51
C ALA A 84 -25.53 5.54 2.38
N GLN A 85 -24.66 4.53 2.20
CA GLN A 85 -24.80 3.52 1.15
C GLN A 85 -25.71 2.36 1.55
N GLN A 86 -25.78 2.12 2.84
CA GLN A 86 -26.67 1.13 3.38
C GLN A 86 -28.11 1.67 3.36
N ASN A 87 -28.93 1.20 2.40
CA ASN A 87 -30.37 1.00 2.65
C ASN A 87 -30.60 -0.07 3.75
N LEU A 88 -29.62 -0.33 4.63
CA LEU A 88 -29.77 -1.26 5.74
C LEU A 88 -30.63 -0.60 6.83
N PRO A 89 -31.41 -1.41 7.57
CA PRO A 89 -32.09 -0.95 8.77
C PRO A 89 -31.10 -0.30 9.74
N VAL A 90 -31.63 0.52 10.65
CA VAL A 90 -31.01 1.40 11.67
C VAL A 90 -30.09 0.67 12.69
N HIS A 91 -29.54 -0.49 12.32
CA HIS A 91 -29.03 -1.55 13.17
C HIS A 91 -27.71 -2.13 12.63
N SER A 92 -26.84 -1.36 11.98
CA SER A 92 -25.43 -1.76 11.76
C SER A 92 -24.54 -1.17 12.85
N VAL A 93 -23.64 -1.99 13.42
CA VAL A 93 -22.65 -1.50 14.41
C VAL A 93 -21.53 -0.80 13.65
N PRO A 94 -21.22 0.47 13.97
CA PRO A 94 -20.15 1.20 13.29
C PRO A 94 -18.79 0.55 13.53
N VAL A 95 -17.85 0.81 12.62
CA VAL A 95 -16.44 0.52 12.85
C VAL A 95 -15.99 1.37 14.05
N LYS A 96 -15.50 0.71 15.09
CA LYS A 96 -15.11 1.32 16.37
C LYS A 96 -13.64 1.73 16.39
N ALA A 97 -12.80 1.00 15.65
CA ALA A 97 -11.36 1.22 15.61
C ALA A 97 -10.77 0.84 14.24
N LEU A 98 -9.69 1.53 13.90
CA LEU A 98 -8.77 1.11 12.84
C LEU A 98 -7.46 0.68 13.49
N HIS A 99 -7.01 -0.53 13.14
CA HIS A 99 -5.73 -1.08 13.57
C HIS A 99 -4.64 -0.69 12.57
N TRP A 100 -3.46 -0.41 13.14
CA TRP A 100 -2.27 0.00 12.42
C TRP A 100 -1.08 -0.78 12.99
N VAL A 101 -0.08 -1.06 12.15
CA VAL A 101 1.17 -1.70 12.55
C VAL A 101 2.37 -0.79 12.28
N ASN A 102 3.47 -1.04 12.97
CA ASN A 102 4.78 -0.51 12.60
C ASN A 102 5.36 -1.39 11.48
N GLN A 103 5.20 -0.95 10.24
CA GLN A 103 5.63 -1.66 9.04
C GLN A 103 7.16 -1.71 8.93
N VAL A 104 7.74 -2.92 8.89
CA VAL A 104 9.19 -3.16 8.92
C VAL A 104 9.72 -3.83 7.65
N HIS A 105 8.88 -3.96 6.63
CA HIS A 105 9.18 -4.55 5.32
C HIS A 105 9.58 -6.05 5.40
N GLY A 106 9.05 -6.77 6.39
CA GLY A 106 9.20 -8.21 6.56
C GLY A 106 7.95 -9.01 6.17
N ASN A 107 7.78 -10.18 6.79
CA ASN A 107 6.64 -11.08 6.60
C ASN A 107 5.90 -11.40 7.91
N HIS A 108 6.06 -10.59 8.96
CA HIS A 108 5.40 -10.82 10.22
C HIS A 108 3.92 -10.40 10.16
N ILE A 109 3.04 -11.27 10.66
CA ILE A 109 1.58 -11.08 10.65
C ILE A 109 1.08 -10.91 12.07
N HIS A 110 0.47 -9.76 12.33
CA HIS A 110 -0.17 -9.44 13.58
C HIS A 110 -1.62 -9.93 13.59
N ASP A 111 -1.96 -10.82 14.52
CA ASP A 111 -3.34 -11.17 14.81
C ASP A 111 -3.92 -10.16 15.81
N THR A 112 -4.85 -9.32 15.35
CA THR A 112 -5.40 -8.24 16.18
C THR A 112 -6.35 -8.75 17.25
N ASP A 113 -6.89 -9.96 17.08
CA ASP A 113 -7.92 -10.52 17.96
C ASP A 113 -7.28 -11.20 19.16
N ALA A 114 -6.10 -11.79 18.96
CA ALA A 114 -5.34 -12.49 19.98
C ALA A 114 -4.41 -11.58 20.82
N THR A 115 -4.28 -10.29 20.46
CA THR A 115 -3.28 -9.42 21.08
C THR A 115 -3.88 -8.50 22.16
N VAL A 116 -3.26 -8.51 23.34
CA VAL A 116 -3.56 -7.54 24.41
C VAL A 116 -3.16 -6.13 23.96
N LEU A 117 -4.00 -5.14 24.28
CA LEU A 117 -3.74 -3.72 24.01
C LEU A 117 -2.33 -3.30 24.43
N SER A 118 -1.56 -2.79 23.47
CA SER A 118 -0.21 -2.26 23.65
C SER A 118 -0.17 -0.77 23.32
N MET A 119 0.62 -0.01 24.07
CA MET A 119 0.88 1.41 23.77
C MET A 119 1.88 1.61 22.63
N ALA A 120 2.62 0.57 22.24
CA ALA A 120 3.50 0.58 21.08
C ALA A 120 2.85 -0.19 19.91
N PRO A 121 2.89 0.33 18.67
CA PRO A 121 2.41 -0.42 17.51
C PRO A 121 3.24 -1.69 17.31
N MET A 122 2.56 -2.81 17.02
CA MET A 122 3.23 -4.08 16.73
C MET A 122 4.11 -3.96 15.48
N ALA A 123 5.36 -4.45 15.54
CA ALA A 123 6.21 -4.56 14.36
C ALA A 123 5.70 -5.69 13.46
N ALA A 124 5.05 -5.34 12.35
CA ALA A 124 4.42 -6.29 11.44
C ALA A 124 4.18 -5.64 10.07
N ASP A 125 4.04 -6.46 9.03
CA ASP A 125 3.72 -6.01 7.67
C ASP A 125 2.39 -6.57 7.17
N ALA A 126 1.72 -7.41 7.96
CA ALA A 126 0.32 -7.74 7.73
C ALA A 126 -0.46 -7.80 9.04
N MET A 127 -1.78 -7.68 8.94
CA MET A 127 -2.73 -7.88 10.01
C MET A 127 -3.84 -8.83 9.57
N VAL A 128 -4.40 -9.59 10.51
CA VAL A 128 -5.61 -10.41 10.32
C VAL A 128 -6.59 -10.20 11.48
N SER A 129 -7.89 -10.30 11.18
CA SER A 129 -8.97 -10.21 12.16
C SER A 129 -10.23 -10.96 11.70
N LYS A 130 -10.98 -11.51 12.65
CA LYS A 130 -12.36 -12.00 12.50
C LYS A 130 -13.35 -11.16 13.33
N GLN A 131 -12.91 -10.07 13.98
CA GLN A 131 -13.77 -9.24 14.82
C GLN A 131 -14.67 -8.32 13.99
N ASP A 132 -15.92 -8.17 14.44
CA ASP A 132 -16.83 -7.16 13.91
C ASP A 132 -16.53 -5.76 14.47
N GLY A 133 -16.92 -4.74 13.71
CA GLY A 133 -16.76 -3.34 14.11
C GLY A 133 -15.29 -2.90 14.13
N THR A 134 -14.44 -3.53 13.32
CA THR A 134 -13.00 -3.22 13.23
C THR A 134 -12.59 -2.95 11.78
N GLY A 135 -11.44 -2.29 11.62
CA GLY A 135 -10.80 -2.13 10.34
C GLY A 135 -9.29 -2.28 10.43
N LEU A 136 -8.68 -2.75 9.35
CA LEU A 136 -7.25 -2.95 9.21
C LEU A 136 -6.71 -1.97 8.17
N ALA A 137 -5.73 -1.15 8.55
CA ALA A 137 -5.15 -0.14 7.68
C ALA A 137 -3.65 -0.39 7.44
N ILE A 138 -3.26 -0.48 6.16
CA ILE A 138 -1.86 -0.54 5.76
C ILE A 138 -1.49 0.76 5.04
N MET A 139 -0.40 1.38 5.49
CA MET A 139 0.08 2.65 4.98
C MET A 139 1.09 2.45 3.86
N THR A 140 0.99 3.24 2.79
CA THR A 140 1.94 3.20 1.67
C THR A 140 2.30 4.58 1.15
N ALA A 141 3.46 4.62 0.51
CA ALA A 141 3.84 5.56 -0.52
C ALA A 141 4.73 4.74 -1.46
N ASP A 142 4.14 4.21 -2.54
CA ASP A 142 4.70 3.30 -3.55
C ASP A 142 4.64 1.78 -3.30
N CYS A 143 4.85 1.28 -2.08
CA CYS A 143 4.75 -0.17 -1.83
C CYS A 143 3.34 -0.71 -2.14
N VAL A 144 3.21 -1.99 -2.51
CA VAL A 144 1.94 -2.61 -2.90
C VAL A 144 1.09 -2.89 -1.66
N PRO A 145 -0.05 -2.20 -1.44
CA PRO A 145 -0.98 -2.57 -0.38
C PRO A 145 -2.00 -3.58 -0.89
N ILE A 146 -2.33 -4.56 -0.07
CA ILE A 146 -3.31 -5.61 -0.42
C ILE A 146 -4.25 -5.79 0.76
N VAL A 147 -5.53 -5.98 0.51
CA VAL A 147 -6.48 -6.45 1.53
C VAL A 147 -7.10 -7.76 1.10
N LEU A 148 -7.36 -8.65 2.06
CA LEU A 148 -7.98 -9.96 1.84
C LEU A 148 -9.30 -10.06 2.59
N TYR A 149 -10.26 -10.79 2.02
CA TYR A 149 -11.52 -11.13 2.67
C TYR A 149 -11.90 -12.58 2.36
N GLN A 150 -12.33 -13.33 3.38
CA GLN A 150 -12.92 -14.65 3.21
C GLN A 150 -14.39 -14.62 3.64
N PRO A 151 -15.35 -14.59 2.69
CA PRO A 151 -16.78 -14.50 3.00
C PRO A 151 -17.29 -15.61 3.91
N ALA A 152 -16.75 -16.82 3.76
CA ALA A 152 -17.16 -17.99 4.54
C ALA A 152 -16.92 -17.83 6.06
N THR A 153 -15.98 -16.99 6.47
CA THR A 153 -15.57 -16.82 7.87
C THR A 153 -15.67 -15.40 8.39
N GLY A 154 -15.91 -14.43 7.49
CA GLY A 154 -15.82 -13.01 7.82
C GLY A 154 -14.38 -12.53 8.09
N GLN A 155 -13.36 -13.34 7.84
CA GLN A 155 -11.97 -12.97 8.14
C GLN A 155 -11.45 -11.95 7.13
N ILE A 156 -10.83 -10.89 7.66
CA ILE A 156 -10.19 -9.82 6.88
C ILE A 156 -8.69 -9.80 7.15
N ALA A 157 -7.92 -9.33 6.16
CA ALA A 157 -6.50 -9.06 6.30
C ALA A 157 -6.08 -7.78 5.56
N ALA A 158 -5.01 -7.14 6.02
CA ALA A 158 -4.34 -6.06 5.29
C ALA A 158 -2.83 -6.30 5.26
N ILE A 159 -2.20 -6.13 4.10
CA ILE A 159 -0.81 -6.52 3.81
C ILE A 159 -0.05 -5.35 3.18
N HIS A 160 1.14 -5.08 3.72
CA HIS A 160 2.17 -4.22 3.15
C HIS A 160 3.19 -5.05 2.38
N ALA A 161 3.09 -5.04 1.06
CA ALA A 161 3.93 -5.84 0.17
C ALA A 161 4.88 -4.95 -0.66
N GLY A 162 5.82 -4.29 0.01
CA GLY A 162 7.01 -3.74 -0.67
C GLY A 162 7.88 -4.86 -1.26
N TRP A 163 8.88 -4.53 -2.08
CA TRP A 163 9.74 -5.56 -2.72
C TRP A 163 10.37 -6.54 -1.71
N GLN A 164 10.75 -6.07 -0.52
CA GLN A 164 11.28 -6.92 0.56
C GLN A 164 10.21 -7.85 1.12
N GLY A 165 9.00 -7.34 1.38
CA GLY A 165 7.89 -8.16 1.88
C GLY A 165 7.47 -9.23 0.87
N LEU A 166 7.44 -8.89 -0.42
CA LEU A 166 7.22 -9.84 -1.51
C LEU A 166 8.31 -10.90 -1.57
N ALA A 167 9.59 -10.53 -1.42
CA ALA A 167 10.70 -11.47 -1.35
C ALA A 167 10.64 -12.35 -0.08
N CYS A 168 10.18 -11.81 1.04
CA CYS A 168 10.01 -12.53 2.31
C CYS A 168 8.74 -13.41 2.34
N GLY A 169 7.90 -13.39 1.31
CA GLY A 169 6.70 -14.22 1.23
C GLY A 169 5.54 -13.74 2.13
N VAL A 170 5.40 -12.43 2.37
CA VAL A 170 4.34 -11.87 3.24
C VAL A 170 2.92 -12.25 2.79
N ILE A 171 2.68 -12.37 1.48
CA ILE A 171 1.37 -12.75 0.94
C ILE A 171 1.03 -14.19 1.34
N LYS A 172 1.96 -15.12 1.08
CA LYS A 172 1.78 -16.53 1.45
C LYS A 172 1.63 -16.71 2.96
N ALA A 173 2.49 -16.06 3.74
CA ALA A 173 2.44 -16.14 5.20
C ALA A 173 1.13 -15.56 5.78
N THR A 174 0.53 -14.57 5.11
CA THR A 174 -0.82 -14.07 5.46
C THR A 174 -1.91 -15.05 5.03
N ALA A 175 -1.83 -15.63 3.83
CA ALA A 175 -2.78 -16.61 3.33
C ALA A 175 -2.86 -17.84 4.25
N GLU A 176 -1.73 -18.30 4.80
CA GLU A 176 -1.66 -19.40 5.77
C GLU A 176 -2.41 -19.13 7.09
N ARG A 177 -2.81 -17.88 7.37
CA ARG A 177 -3.68 -17.52 8.51
C ARG A 177 -5.17 -17.76 8.25
N PHE A 178 -5.55 -18.03 7.01
CA PHE A 178 -6.91 -18.43 6.63
C PHE A 178 -6.96 -19.96 6.65
N SER A 179 -7.32 -20.51 7.80
CA SER A 179 -7.30 -21.98 8.03
C SER A 179 -8.56 -22.70 7.54
N ASP A 180 -9.65 -21.96 7.36
CA ASP A 180 -10.94 -22.49 6.92
C ASP A 180 -10.98 -22.59 5.39
N SER A 181 -11.68 -23.61 4.88
CA SER A 181 -11.91 -23.75 3.44
C SER A 181 -12.86 -22.67 2.93
N GLY A 182 -12.54 -22.07 1.79
CA GLY A 182 -13.41 -21.10 1.15
C GLY A 182 -12.63 -20.19 0.24
N GLU A 183 -13.33 -19.49 -0.64
CA GLU A 183 -12.72 -18.48 -1.49
C GLU A 183 -12.16 -17.32 -0.65
N ILE A 184 -10.94 -16.90 -0.97
CA ILE A 184 -10.33 -15.68 -0.44
C ILE A 184 -10.27 -14.68 -1.59
N MET A 185 -10.82 -13.50 -1.35
CA MET A 185 -10.86 -12.39 -2.28
C MET A 185 -9.78 -11.38 -1.90
N ALA A 186 -9.18 -10.72 -2.89
CA ALA A 186 -8.14 -9.73 -2.69
C ALA A 186 -8.37 -8.46 -3.53
N TRP A 187 -8.05 -7.31 -2.93
CA TRP A 187 -7.93 -6.05 -3.66
C TRP A 187 -6.54 -5.48 -3.47
N ILE A 188 -5.90 -5.12 -4.58
CA ILE A 188 -4.62 -4.41 -4.59
C ILE A 188 -4.91 -2.91 -4.69
N GLY A 189 -4.35 -2.13 -3.77
CA GLY A 189 -4.50 -0.68 -3.77
C GLY A 189 -3.41 0.04 -4.55
N VAL A 190 -3.45 1.37 -4.48
CA VAL A 190 -2.56 2.25 -5.23
C VAL A 190 -1.10 2.06 -4.81
N CYS A 191 -0.24 1.90 -5.81
CA CYS A 191 1.18 1.63 -5.65
C CYS A 191 1.96 2.07 -6.90
N ILE A 192 3.30 1.96 -6.86
CA ILE A 192 4.12 2.36 -8.00
C ILE A 192 4.01 1.34 -9.14
N SER A 193 3.81 1.83 -10.37
CA SER A 193 3.78 0.96 -11.55
C SER A 193 5.20 0.61 -12.03
N GLN A 194 5.31 -0.46 -12.81
CA GLN A 194 6.57 -0.89 -13.44
C GLN A 194 7.29 0.25 -14.15
N ASP A 195 6.56 1.05 -14.95
CA ASP A 195 7.11 2.18 -15.71
C ASP A 195 7.88 3.19 -14.85
N SER A 196 7.53 3.31 -13.57
CA SER A 196 8.12 4.26 -12.62
C SER A 196 9.02 3.61 -11.56
N TYR A 197 9.06 2.28 -11.49
CA TYR A 197 9.83 1.54 -10.47
C TYR A 197 11.16 1.02 -10.99
N GLU A 198 12.08 1.94 -11.23
CA GLU A 198 13.48 1.62 -11.55
C GLU A 198 14.28 1.24 -10.29
N VAL A 199 15.08 0.19 -10.38
CA VAL A 199 15.96 -0.33 -9.33
C VAL A 199 17.22 -0.97 -9.93
N GLY A 200 18.22 -1.30 -9.11
CA GLY A 200 19.36 -2.12 -9.54
C GLY A 200 18.99 -3.61 -9.65
N SER A 201 19.73 -4.36 -10.48
CA SER A 201 19.55 -5.80 -10.68
C SER A 201 19.52 -6.63 -9.39
N GLN A 202 20.23 -6.19 -8.35
CA GLN A 202 20.21 -6.80 -7.01
C GLN A 202 18.81 -6.93 -6.38
N VAL A 203 17.88 -6.01 -6.68
CA VAL A 203 16.49 -6.08 -6.18
C VAL A 203 15.76 -7.22 -6.87
N ARG A 204 15.95 -7.37 -8.18
CA ARG A 204 15.41 -8.49 -8.96
C ARG A 204 15.94 -9.83 -8.45
N ASP A 205 17.24 -9.92 -8.19
CA ASP A 205 17.85 -11.18 -7.72
C ASP A 205 17.31 -11.60 -6.36
N LYS A 206 17.17 -10.65 -5.42
CA LYS A 206 16.58 -10.89 -4.11
C LYS A 206 15.09 -11.27 -4.21
N LEU A 207 14.33 -10.61 -5.08
CA LEU A 207 12.94 -10.95 -5.33
C LEU A 207 12.79 -12.38 -5.88
N LEU A 208 13.55 -12.74 -6.92
CA LEU A 208 13.51 -14.07 -7.50
C LEU A 208 13.91 -15.13 -6.47
N ALA A 209 15.04 -14.95 -5.78
CA ALA A 209 15.50 -15.86 -4.76
C ALA A 209 14.47 -16.04 -3.63
N GLY A 210 13.86 -14.94 -3.19
CA GLY A 210 12.79 -14.94 -2.19
C GLY A 210 11.53 -15.67 -2.67
N CYS A 211 11.12 -15.46 -3.92
CA CYS A 211 9.97 -16.15 -4.51
C CYS A 211 10.20 -17.67 -4.59
N ILE A 212 11.41 -18.10 -4.95
CA ILE A 212 11.81 -19.52 -4.96
C ILE A 212 11.78 -20.08 -3.53
N ALA A 213 12.47 -19.43 -2.59
CA ALA A 213 12.61 -19.93 -1.21
C ALA A 213 11.26 -20.08 -0.50
N ASN A 214 10.30 -19.20 -0.80
CA ASN A 214 8.98 -19.22 -0.18
C ASN A 214 7.93 -20.01 -0.97
N ASN A 215 8.26 -20.56 -2.14
CA ASN A 215 7.29 -21.09 -3.10
C ASN A 215 6.15 -20.08 -3.37
N ALA A 216 6.51 -18.81 -3.55
CA ALA A 216 5.54 -17.72 -3.66
C ALA A 216 4.97 -17.56 -5.08
N LEU A 217 5.63 -18.14 -6.09
CA LEU A 217 5.20 -18.10 -7.49
C LEU A 217 5.15 -19.53 -8.05
N THR A 218 4.42 -19.71 -9.15
CA THR A 218 4.39 -20.98 -9.88
C THR A 218 5.74 -21.28 -10.56
N THR A 219 6.02 -22.54 -10.87
CA THR A 219 7.25 -22.94 -11.59
C THR A 219 7.41 -22.21 -12.92
N ASP A 220 6.32 -21.99 -13.65
CA ASP A 220 6.32 -21.26 -14.92
C ASP A 220 6.68 -19.77 -14.72
N ALA A 221 6.11 -19.14 -13.69
CA ALA A 221 6.43 -17.75 -13.35
C ALA A 221 7.89 -17.58 -12.92
N ILE A 222 8.45 -18.54 -12.17
CA ILE A 222 9.87 -18.56 -11.80
C ILE A 222 10.78 -18.73 -13.03
N SER A 223 10.42 -19.65 -13.94
CA SER A 223 11.25 -19.95 -15.11
C SER A 223 11.29 -18.79 -16.11
N ASN A 224 10.22 -18.00 -16.17
CA ASN A 224 10.07 -16.85 -17.08
C ASN A 224 10.05 -15.51 -16.31
N PHE A 225 10.75 -15.42 -15.18
CA PHE A 225 10.65 -14.27 -14.27
C PHE A 225 10.96 -12.94 -14.95
N ASP A 226 12.06 -12.86 -15.72
CA ASP A 226 12.46 -11.61 -16.35
C ASP A 226 11.50 -11.20 -17.45
N GLU A 227 11.08 -12.14 -18.30
CA GLU A 227 10.10 -11.90 -19.36
C GLU A 227 8.76 -11.40 -18.80
N ARG A 228 8.39 -11.82 -17.59
CA ARG A 228 7.12 -11.48 -16.94
C ARG A 228 7.15 -10.18 -16.15
N TYR A 229 8.25 -9.86 -15.48
CA TYR A 229 8.27 -8.82 -14.44
C TYR A 229 9.33 -7.75 -14.64
N VAL A 230 10.25 -7.91 -15.59
CA VAL A 230 11.42 -7.03 -15.75
C VAL A 230 11.40 -6.36 -17.11
N MET A 231 11.63 -5.04 -17.11
CA MET A 231 11.89 -4.27 -18.32
C MET A 231 13.26 -3.61 -18.22
N ALA A 232 13.98 -3.52 -19.35
CA ALA A 232 15.19 -2.73 -19.43
C ALA A 232 14.87 -1.25 -19.15
N SER A 233 15.69 -0.57 -18.33
CA SER A 233 15.56 0.87 -18.23
C SER A 233 16.15 1.53 -19.47
N GLY A 234 15.36 2.33 -20.18
CA GLY A 234 15.78 3.03 -21.41
C GLY A 234 16.71 4.22 -21.17
N THR A 235 17.39 4.31 -20.02
CA THR A 235 18.27 5.43 -19.68
C THR A 235 19.53 5.41 -20.54
N SER A 236 19.71 6.45 -21.36
CA SER A 236 21.00 6.75 -22.00
C SER A 236 22.07 7.02 -20.92
N GLU A 237 23.35 6.84 -21.26
CA GLU A 237 24.53 6.93 -20.38
C GLU A 237 24.68 8.23 -19.54
N LEU A 238 23.78 9.20 -19.67
CA LEU A 238 23.83 10.54 -19.05
C LEU A 238 22.99 10.70 -17.76
N ASP A 239 22.11 9.75 -17.41
CA ASP A 239 21.19 9.88 -16.24
C ASP A 239 21.67 9.12 -14.98
N ALA A 240 22.92 8.67 -14.95
CA ALA A 240 23.50 7.84 -13.88
C ALA A 240 23.61 8.52 -12.48
N ALA A 241 23.10 9.75 -12.32
CA ALA A 241 23.13 10.47 -11.05
C ALA A 241 21.81 10.33 -10.26
N SER A 242 21.87 9.47 -9.24
CA SER A 242 20.98 9.37 -8.07
C SER A 242 19.53 8.91 -8.28
N THR A 243 19.34 7.60 -8.38
CA THR A 243 18.15 6.96 -7.78
C THR A 243 18.57 6.26 -6.50
N ALA A 244 18.09 6.77 -5.36
CA ALA A 244 18.40 6.21 -4.05
C ALA A 244 17.75 4.82 -3.92
N ASP A 245 18.54 3.77 -4.12
CA ASP A 245 18.18 2.43 -3.69
C ASP A 245 18.52 2.32 -2.20
N LYS A 246 17.57 1.84 -1.37
CA LYS A 246 17.77 1.60 0.07
C LYS A 246 18.92 0.60 0.34
N LEU A 247 19.41 -0.08 -0.70
CA LEU A 247 20.53 -1.02 -0.68
C LEU A 247 21.87 -0.44 -1.16
N SER A 248 21.93 0.82 -1.62
CA SER A 248 23.19 1.37 -2.14
C SER A 248 24.08 1.90 -1.01
N ASP A 249 24.96 1.05 -0.50
CA ASP A 249 26.13 1.44 0.28
C ASP A 249 27.12 2.20 -0.62
N ASN A 250 26.81 3.45 -0.99
CA ASN A 250 27.67 4.49 -1.60
C ASN A 250 28.75 4.06 -2.65
N THR A 251 28.61 2.88 -3.24
CA THR A 251 29.57 2.32 -4.18
C THR A 251 28.97 2.53 -5.56
N PRO A 252 29.58 3.35 -6.43
CA PRO A 252 29.05 3.61 -7.76
C PRO A 252 29.30 2.37 -8.63
N VAL A 253 28.43 1.39 -8.50
CA VAL A 253 28.30 0.34 -9.51
C VAL A 253 27.51 1.00 -10.63
N TYR A 254 28.09 1.04 -11.83
CA TYR A 254 27.34 1.19 -13.08
C TYR A 254 26.46 -0.06 -13.22
N ALA A 255 25.46 -0.17 -12.36
CA ALA A 255 24.54 -1.27 -12.32
C ALA A 255 23.49 -1.00 -13.39
N GLU A 256 23.37 -1.91 -14.34
CA GLU A 256 22.24 -1.92 -15.27
C GLU A 256 20.95 -1.72 -14.48
N LYS A 257 20.27 -0.62 -14.79
CA LYS A 257 19.00 -0.27 -14.17
C LYS A 257 17.90 -1.03 -14.89
N ILE A 258 17.00 -1.59 -14.10
CA ILE A 258 15.84 -2.32 -14.59
C ILE A 258 14.58 -1.79 -13.92
N LYS A 259 13.45 -2.01 -14.56
CA LYS A 259 12.13 -1.70 -14.03
C LYS A 259 11.42 -2.98 -13.62
N ILE A 260 10.88 -3.02 -12.41
CA ILE A 260 10.23 -4.23 -11.85
C ILE A 260 8.73 -3.99 -11.65
N ASP A 261 7.90 -4.93 -12.11
CA ASP A 261 6.45 -4.90 -11.91
C ASP A 261 6.05 -5.51 -10.56
N LEU A 262 6.18 -4.74 -9.47
CA LEU A 262 5.75 -5.20 -8.14
C LEU A 262 4.24 -5.54 -8.08
N PRO A 263 3.32 -4.74 -8.64
CA PRO A 263 1.90 -5.08 -8.65
C PRO A 263 1.61 -6.44 -9.33
N LYS A 264 2.25 -6.73 -10.46
CA LYS A 264 2.07 -8.01 -11.16
C LYS A 264 2.68 -9.19 -10.40
N ILE A 265 3.85 -9.01 -9.77
CA ILE A 265 4.43 -10.03 -8.88
C ILE A 265 3.45 -10.32 -7.73
N ALA A 266 2.91 -9.29 -7.09
CA ALA A 266 1.95 -9.45 -6.00
C ALA A 266 0.68 -10.19 -6.45
N ALA A 267 0.12 -9.83 -7.61
CA ALA A 267 -1.04 -10.50 -8.18
C ALA A 267 -0.77 -12.00 -8.46
N ASP A 268 0.40 -12.33 -9.00
CA ASP A 268 0.76 -13.72 -9.27
C ASP A 268 1.07 -14.51 -7.98
N GLN A 269 1.60 -13.86 -6.94
CA GLN A 269 1.75 -14.48 -5.62
C GLN A 269 0.40 -14.77 -4.97
N LEU A 270 -0.59 -13.88 -5.10
CA LEU A 270 -1.96 -14.11 -4.64
C LEU A 270 -2.59 -15.31 -5.38
N GLN A 271 -2.48 -15.34 -6.70
CA GLN A 271 -2.99 -16.46 -7.51
C GLN A 271 -2.31 -17.79 -7.16
N ALA A 272 -0.99 -17.79 -6.97
CA ALA A 272 -0.25 -18.98 -6.54
C ALA A 272 -0.68 -19.47 -5.15
N ALA A 273 -1.14 -18.57 -4.28
CA ALA A 273 -1.74 -18.89 -2.99
C ALA A 273 -3.24 -19.29 -3.07
N GLY A 274 -3.82 -19.36 -4.28
CA GLY A 274 -5.24 -19.70 -4.48
C GLY A 274 -6.21 -18.55 -4.17
N ILE A 275 -5.73 -17.31 -4.13
CA ILE A 275 -6.51 -16.11 -3.81
C ILE A 275 -6.97 -15.43 -5.10
N VAL A 276 -8.24 -15.03 -5.13
CA VAL A 276 -8.87 -14.34 -6.28
C VAL A 276 -8.62 -12.84 -6.18
N VAL A 277 -8.01 -12.24 -7.22
CA VAL A 277 -7.81 -10.79 -7.30
C VAL A 277 -9.03 -10.13 -7.94
N CYS A 278 -9.69 -9.24 -7.21
CA CYS A 278 -11.01 -8.68 -7.53
C CYS A 278 -10.97 -7.23 -8.04
N ASN A 279 -9.81 -6.70 -8.40
CA ASN A 279 -9.70 -5.35 -8.97
C ASN A 279 -10.51 -5.22 -10.27
N GLU A 280 -11.53 -4.35 -10.30
CA GLU A 280 -12.37 -4.11 -11.49
C GLU A 280 -11.74 -3.16 -12.52
N SER A 281 -10.69 -2.45 -12.12
CA SER A 281 -9.99 -1.44 -12.92
C SER A 281 -8.49 -1.54 -12.71
N SER A 282 -7.72 -0.93 -13.63
CA SER A 282 -6.28 -0.82 -13.51
C SER A 282 -5.88 -0.10 -12.23
N ILE A 283 -4.82 -0.58 -11.57
CA ILE A 283 -4.29 0.04 -10.35
C ILE A 283 -3.60 1.37 -10.72
N PRO A 284 -4.01 2.52 -10.13
CA PRO A 284 -3.33 3.79 -10.36
C PRO A 284 -1.86 3.77 -9.91
N CYS A 285 -1.00 4.49 -10.61
CA CYS A 285 0.41 4.62 -10.25
C CYS A 285 0.61 5.76 -9.24
N SER A 286 1.05 5.46 -8.02
CA SER A 286 1.32 6.45 -6.97
C SER A 286 2.35 7.50 -7.37
N TYR A 287 3.31 7.14 -8.23
CA TYR A 287 4.35 8.04 -8.71
C TYR A 287 3.85 9.01 -9.79
N ALA A 288 3.09 8.50 -10.76
CA ALA A 288 2.65 9.29 -11.91
C ALA A 288 1.43 10.16 -11.59
N ASP A 289 0.56 9.71 -10.69
CA ASP A 289 -0.62 10.45 -10.25
C ASP A 289 -0.29 11.27 -8.99
N GLY A 290 -0.44 12.59 -9.11
CA GLY A 290 -0.08 13.52 -8.04
C GLY A 290 -1.08 13.60 -6.88
N HIS A 291 -2.26 12.96 -6.98
CA HIS A 291 -3.19 12.86 -5.85
C HIS A 291 -2.64 11.96 -4.73
N TYR A 292 -1.75 11.02 -5.07
CA TYR A 292 -1.22 10.03 -4.14
C TYR A 292 0.18 10.39 -3.67
N TYR A 293 0.56 10.04 -2.45
CA TYR A 293 1.96 10.18 -2.01
C TYR A 293 2.88 9.20 -2.74
N SER A 294 4.08 9.65 -3.10
CA SER A 294 5.11 8.76 -3.65
C SER A 294 6.46 9.09 -3.06
N TYR A 295 7.07 8.11 -2.42
CA TYR A 295 8.42 8.21 -1.88
C TYR A 295 9.46 8.34 -2.99
N ARG A 296 9.25 7.65 -4.12
CA ARG A 296 10.06 7.76 -5.32
C ARG A 296 9.98 9.16 -5.92
N ARG A 297 8.77 9.74 -6.03
CA ARG A 297 8.60 11.12 -6.51
C ARG A 297 9.23 12.13 -5.56
N GLN A 298 9.03 11.96 -4.25
CA GLN A 298 9.71 12.75 -3.22
C GLN A 298 11.24 12.73 -3.42
N THR A 299 11.82 11.55 -3.69
CA THR A 299 13.25 11.38 -3.93
C THR A 299 13.70 12.12 -5.19
N HIS A 300 13.00 11.96 -6.31
CA HIS A 300 13.33 12.64 -7.57
C HIS A 300 13.18 14.16 -7.48
N LEU A 301 12.21 14.65 -6.71
CA LEU A 301 11.99 16.09 -6.45
C LEU A 301 12.89 16.65 -5.34
N GLN A 302 13.73 15.81 -4.70
CA GLN A 302 14.60 16.19 -3.58
C GLN A 302 13.84 16.86 -2.41
N GLN A 303 12.61 16.39 -2.16
CA GLN A 303 11.78 16.84 -1.04
C GLN A 303 12.20 16.17 0.26
N ALA A 304 12.11 16.91 1.37
CA ALA A 304 12.54 16.41 2.68
C ALA A 304 11.75 15.17 3.16
N ALA A 305 10.43 15.16 2.93
CA ALA A 305 9.53 14.07 3.31
C ALA A 305 8.23 14.11 2.48
N THR A 306 7.53 12.98 2.43
CA THR A 306 6.16 12.86 1.90
C THR A 306 5.29 12.06 2.85
N GLY A 307 3.98 12.30 2.80
CA GLY A 307 2.99 11.60 3.61
C GLY A 307 2.84 10.11 3.30
N ARG A 308 1.90 9.47 3.97
CA ARG A 308 1.45 8.10 3.71
C ARG A 308 -0.05 8.08 3.49
N MET A 309 -0.47 7.41 2.43
CA MET A 309 -1.86 7.04 2.20
C MET A 309 -2.11 5.65 2.81
N ALA A 310 -3.34 5.15 2.78
CA ALA A 310 -3.65 3.81 3.26
C ALA A 310 -4.65 3.08 2.36
N LEU A 311 -4.49 1.75 2.30
CA LEU A 311 -5.55 0.84 1.91
C LEU A 311 -6.16 0.26 3.19
N ILE A 312 -7.49 0.30 3.28
CA ILE A 312 -8.23 -0.03 4.50
C ILE A 312 -9.30 -1.03 4.14
N ILE A 313 -9.40 -2.11 4.90
CA ILE A 313 -10.53 -3.02 4.88
C ILE A 313 -11.24 -2.96 6.23
N THR A 314 -12.56 -2.85 6.22
CA THR A 314 -13.37 -2.77 7.43
C THR A 314 -14.44 -3.82 7.41
N ARG A 315 -14.78 -4.34 8.60
CA ARG A 315 -15.94 -5.18 8.82
C ARG A 315 -16.84 -4.53 9.85
N SER A 316 -18.04 -4.14 9.44
CA SER A 316 -19.12 -3.70 10.34
C SER A 316 -19.79 -4.92 10.98
N ALA A 317 -20.53 -4.75 12.09
CA ALA A 317 -21.30 -5.89 12.62
C ALA A 317 -22.70 -5.91 12.00
N SER A 318 -23.13 -7.07 11.51
CA SER A 318 -24.53 -7.37 11.23
C SER A 318 -25.24 -7.83 12.51
N ILE A 319 -26.32 -7.15 12.91
CA ILE A 319 -27.10 -7.50 14.11
C ILE A 319 -27.98 -8.76 13.88
N TYR A 320 -27.86 -9.43 12.72
CA TYR A 320 -28.58 -10.66 12.39
C TYR A 320 -27.74 -11.94 12.48
N SER A 321 -26.67 -11.95 13.30
CA SER A 321 -25.87 -13.14 13.59
C SER A 321 -26.53 -14.08 14.62
#